data_AF-A0A920AUH4-F1
#
_entry.id   AF-A0A920AUH4-F1
#
_cell.length_a   1.000
_cell.length_b   1.000
_cell.length_c   1.000
_cell.angle_alpha   90.00
_cell.angle_beta   90.00
_cell.angle_gamma   90.00
#
_symmetry.space_group_name_H-M   'P 1'
#
loop_
_entity.id
_entity.type
_entity.pdbx_description
1 polymer ?
#
loop_
_entity_poly.entity_id
_entity_poly.type
_entity_poly.pdbx_seq_one_letter_code
_entity_poly.pdbx_strand_id
1 'polypeptide(L)'
;MNKNLIDLTIILPTINECQNLKILIPEIVRNIDEATINKYEIIVVDDGSTDETDDLINNFNNSNKNIKLLNRQSEPSLPMSIYEGINKSNYDYVMWLDADGSMPATTIKDLISLQSENLDNVIIGSRFVKGGGYKGIQEIGKTSFFSALANVRQSKDSVSGMIASTLFNKLLIFILKSPIKDLTSGFIIGKRQYFLEESFSKSFTENILFI
;
A
#
# COMPACT_ATOMS: atom_id res chain seq x y z
N MET A 1 -6.04 26.34 -8.33
CA MET A 1 -6.57 25.83 -7.03
C MET A 1 -5.41 25.81 -6.05
N ASN A 2 -5.58 26.31 -4.83
CA ASN A 2 -4.54 26.27 -3.81
C ASN A 2 -4.43 24.84 -3.27
N LYS A 3 -3.31 24.17 -3.51
CA LYS A 3 -3.03 22.86 -2.92
C LYS A 3 -2.67 23.06 -1.45
N ASN A 4 -3.29 22.27 -0.57
CA ASN A 4 -2.92 22.27 0.84
C ASN A 4 -1.70 21.38 1.04
N LEU A 5 -0.75 21.82 1.86
CA LEU A 5 0.35 20.96 2.24
C LEU A 5 -0.15 19.94 3.28
N ILE A 6 0.19 18.67 3.07
CA ILE A 6 -0.06 17.59 4.03
C ILE A 6 1.25 17.15 4.68
N ASP A 7 1.14 16.58 5.88
CA ASP A 7 2.23 15.82 6.50
C ASP A 7 1.89 14.32 6.39
N LEU A 8 2.80 13.51 5.84
CA LEU A 8 2.49 12.14 5.42
C LEU A 8 3.44 11.11 6.04
N THR A 9 2.88 10.03 6.58
CA THR A 9 3.63 8.81 6.89
C THR A 9 3.42 7.78 5.80
N ILE A 10 4.49 7.22 5.26
CA ILE A 10 4.45 6.13 4.29
C ILE A 10 4.87 4.84 4.98
N ILE A 11 4.08 3.79 4.85
CA ILE A 11 4.25 2.53 5.55
C ILE A 11 4.58 1.46 4.52
N LEU A 12 5.68 0.74 4.76
CA LEU A 12 6.17 -0.34 3.90
C LEU A 12 6.20 -1.65 4.71
N PRO A 13 5.10 -2.42 4.75
CA PRO A 13 5.11 -3.77 5.31
C PRO A 13 6.10 -4.64 4.54
N THR A 14 6.96 -5.36 5.27
CA THR A 14 8.15 -6.00 4.71
C THR A 14 8.38 -7.38 5.34
N ILE A 15 8.76 -8.35 4.50
CA ILE A 15 9.40 -9.60 4.92
C ILE A 15 10.35 -10.09 3.82
N ASN A 16 11.65 -10.12 4.09
CA ASN A 16 12.72 -10.51 3.16
C ASN A 16 12.73 -9.71 1.84
N GLU A 17 12.50 -8.39 1.89
CA GLU A 17 12.42 -7.51 0.70
C GLU A 17 13.64 -6.58 0.56
N CYS A 18 14.79 -6.91 1.17
CA CYS A 18 15.97 -6.04 1.20
C CYS A 18 16.37 -5.52 -0.20
N GLN A 19 16.35 -6.39 -1.22
CA GLN A 19 16.74 -6.00 -2.58
C GLN A 19 15.73 -5.06 -3.25
N ASN A 20 14.43 -5.25 -2.99
CA ASN A 20 13.40 -4.38 -3.52
C ASN A 20 13.41 -3.02 -2.80
N LEU A 21 13.59 -3.01 -1.48
CA LEU A 21 13.71 -1.78 -0.67
C LEU A 21 14.92 -0.91 -1.06
N LYS A 22 16.04 -1.53 -1.47
CA LYS A 22 17.22 -0.81 -2.01
C LYS A 22 16.86 0.10 -3.19
N ILE A 23 15.86 -0.27 -3.98
CA ILE A 23 15.41 0.47 -5.18
C ILE A 23 14.20 1.33 -4.84
N LEU A 24 13.21 0.76 -4.15
CA LEU A 24 11.93 1.37 -3.88
C LEU A 24 12.06 2.63 -3.02
N ILE A 25 12.84 2.58 -1.92
CA ILE A 25 12.96 3.72 -1.01
C ILE A 25 13.54 4.96 -1.72
N PRO A 26 14.66 4.87 -2.47
CA PRO A 26 15.14 6.01 -3.26
C PRO A 26 14.13 6.54 -4.29
N GLU A 27 13.35 5.67 -4.93
CA GLU A 27 12.29 6.09 -5.85
C GLU A 27 11.15 6.82 -5.12
N ILE A 28 10.73 6.33 -3.97
CA ILE A 28 9.74 6.98 -3.11
C ILE A 28 10.23 8.38 -2.72
N VAL A 29 11.44 8.49 -2.18
CA VAL A 29 12.03 9.78 -1.75
C VAL A 29 12.05 10.77 -2.91
N ARG A 30 12.51 10.35 -4.10
CA ARG A 30 12.51 11.22 -5.29
C ARG A 30 11.12 11.74 -5.64
N ASN A 31 10.10 10.88 -5.61
CA ASN A 31 8.74 11.28 -5.94
C ASN A 31 8.12 12.22 -4.89
N ILE A 32 8.48 12.03 -3.61
CA ILE A 32 8.06 12.92 -2.51
C ILE A 32 8.73 14.30 -2.65
N ASP A 33 10.03 14.34 -2.96
CA ASP A 33 10.78 15.59 -3.10
C ASP A 33 10.23 16.45 -4.26
N GLU A 34 9.61 15.83 -5.26
CA GLU A 34 8.89 16.52 -6.34
C GLU A 34 7.40 16.80 -6.04
N ALA A 35 6.85 16.25 -4.96
CA ALA A 35 5.46 16.41 -4.58
C ALA A 35 5.23 17.66 -3.73
N THR A 36 3.99 18.15 -3.73
CA THR A 36 3.59 19.31 -2.92
C THR A 36 3.20 18.84 -1.51
N ILE A 37 4.20 18.60 -0.66
CA ILE A 37 4.06 18.07 0.71
C ILE A 37 4.87 18.92 1.71
N ASN A 38 4.47 18.98 2.98
CA ASN A 38 5.20 19.75 4.01
C ASN A 38 6.26 18.88 4.71
N LYS A 39 5.85 17.76 5.31
CA LYS A 39 6.76 16.80 5.93
C LYS A 39 6.40 15.37 5.56
N TYR A 40 7.39 14.49 5.61
CA TYR A 40 7.16 13.06 5.43
C TYR A 40 8.01 12.22 6.37
N GLU A 41 7.56 10.98 6.55
CA GLU A 41 8.39 9.89 7.06
C GLU A 41 8.05 8.58 6.34
N ILE A 42 9.00 7.65 6.32
CA ILE A 42 8.85 6.30 5.80
C ILE A 42 9.10 5.35 6.97
N ILE A 43 8.11 4.53 7.29
CA ILE A 43 8.21 3.47 8.30
C ILE A 43 8.21 2.14 7.55
N VAL A 44 9.37 1.48 7.54
CA VAL A 44 9.49 0.08 7.11
C VAL A 44 9.07 -0.78 8.30
N VAL A 45 7.97 -1.51 8.14
CA VAL A 45 7.44 -2.39 9.18
C VAL A 45 7.86 -3.81 8.83
N ASP A 46 8.87 -4.31 9.55
CA ASP A 46 9.44 -5.62 9.29
C ASP A 46 8.79 -6.70 10.16
N ASP A 47 8.36 -7.77 9.50
CA ASP A 47 7.67 -8.92 10.10
C ASP A 47 8.62 -10.09 10.41
N GLY A 48 9.88 -9.79 10.74
CA GLY A 48 10.88 -10.81 11.05
C GLY A 48 11.63 -11.27 9.81
N SER A 49 12.15 -10.33 9.02
CA SER A 49 13.08 -10.63 7.94
C SER A 49 14.31 -11.37 8.45
N THR A 50 14.80 -12.28 7.61
CA THR A 50 16.02 -13.07 7.84
C THR A 50 17.16 -12.65 6.90
N ASP A 51 16.91 -11.65 6.06
CA ASP A 51 17.89 -11.05 5.15
C ASP A 51 18.46 -9.74 5.74
N GLU A 52 19.20 -8.97 4.92
CA GLU A 52 19.87 -7.73 5.34
C GLU A 52 18.91 -6.53 5.44
N THR A 53 17.60 -6.72 5.64
CA THR A 53 16.62 -5.63 5.71
C THR A 53 16.94 -4.66 6.84
N ASP A 54 17.20 -5.16 8.05
CA ASP A 54 17.51 -4.31 9.22
C ASP A 54 18.73 -3.40 8.97
N ASP A 55 19.82 -4.00 8.48
CA ASP A 55 21.06 -3.28 8.18
C ASP A 55 20.85 -2.24 7.07
N LEU A 56 20.09 -2.60 6.03
CA LEU A 56 19.73 -1.68 4.95
C LEU A 56 18.98 -0.45 5.48
N ILE A 57 17.93 -0.65 6.29
CA ILE A 57 17.12 0.46 6.77
C ILE A 57 17.89 1.33 7.78
N ASN A 58 18.74 0.73 8.61
CA ASN A 58 19.65 1.46 9.49
C ASN A 58 20.63 2.35 8.69
N ASN A 59 21.16 1.86 7.58
CA ASN A 59 22.00 2.66 6.67
C ASN A 59 21.22 3.82 6.03
N PHE A 60 19.98 3.59 5.60
CA PHE A 60 19.12 4.66 5.11
C PHE A 60 18.81 5.69 6.20
N ASN A 61 18.48 5.28 7.42
CA ASN A 61 18.23 6.19 8.56
C ASN A 61 19.45 7.09 8.86
N ASN A 62 20.66 6.55 8.75
CA ASN A 62 21.89 7.32 8.98
C ASN A 62 22.04 8.49 8.00
N SER A 63 21.59 8.33 6.75
CA SER A 63 21.64 9.37 5.72
C SER A 63 20.37 10.22 5.64
N ASN A 64 19.21 9.67 5.97
CA ASN A 64 17.91 10.34 5.95
C ASN A 64 17.09 9.94 7.19
N LYS A 65 16.96 10.87 8.13
CA LYS A 65 16.25 10.66 9.41
C LYS A 65 14.73 10.48 9.28
N ASN A 66 14.18 10.70 8.08
CA ASN A 66 12.77 10.43 7.79
C ASN A 66 12.51 8.94 7.57
N ILE A 67 13.54 8.09 7.43
CA ILE A 67 13.39 6.66 7.18
C ILE A 67 13.63 5.90 8.48
N LYS A 68 12.66 5.08 8.89
CA LYS A 68 12.65 4.36 10.17
C LYS A 68 12.31 2.90 9.96
N LEU A 69 12.88 2.06 10.81
CA LEU A 69 12.56 0.64 10.91
C LEU A 69 11.66 0.40 12.13
N LEU A 70 10.62 -0.41 11.96
CA LEU A 70 9.77 -0.94 13.02
C LEU A 70 9.76 -2.46 12.94
N ASN A 71 10.46 -3.13 13.85
CA ASN A 71 10.50 -4.59 13.91
C ASN A 71 9.34 -5.13 14.75
N ARG A 72 8.42 -5.85 14.12
CA ARG A 72 7.32 -6.53 14.80
C ARG A 72 7.81 -7.80 15.46
N GLN A 73 7.36 -8.05 16.69
CA GLN A 73 7.70 -9.24 17.48
C GLN A 73 6.59 -10.31 17.44
N SER A 74 5.46 -9.98 16.83
CA SER A 74 4.32 -10.87 16.62
C SER A 74 4.47 -11.69 15.34
N GLU A 75 3.63 -12.70 15.16
CA GLU A 75 3.55 -13.47 13.92
C GLU A 75 3.39 -12.57 12.67
N PRO A 76 4.05 -12.93 11.55
CA PRO A 76 3.96 -12.19 10.30
C PRO A 76 2.51 -12.00 9.85
N SER A 77 2.13 -10.75 9.55
CA SER A 77 0.76 -10.44 9.16
C SER A 77 0.69 -9.10 8.46
N LEU A 78 0.48 -9.13 7.16
CA LEU A 78 0.38 -7.90 6.34
C LEU A 78 -0.63 -6.88 6.91
N PRO A 79 -1.88 -7.24 7.25
CA PRO A 79 -2.83 -6.28 7.84
C PRO A 79 -2.32 -5.67 9.16
N MET A 80 -1.73 -6.48 10.03
CA MET A 80 -1.22 -5.99 11.31
C MET A 80 0.05 -5.16 11.15
N SER A 81 0.91 -5.47 10.16
CA SER A 81 2.06 -4.63 9.80
C SER A 81 1.65 -3.25 9.35
N ILE A 82 0.64 -3.17 8.49
CA ILE A 82 0.07 -1.89 8.08
C ILE A 82 -0.49 -1.16 9.30
N TYR A 83 -1.30 -1.83 10.11
CA TYR A 83 -1.93 -1.21 11.29
C TYR A 83 -0.90 -0.71 12.32
N GLU A 84 0.14 -1.50 12.63
CA GLU A 84 1.20 -1.07 13.53
C GLU A 84 1.96 0.13 12.98
N GLY A 85 2.23 0.16 11.67
CA GLY A 85 2.78 1.35 11.00
C GLY A 85 1.88 2.57 11.13
N ILE A 86 0.56 2.41 10.96
CA ILE A 86 -0.43 3.47 11.14
C ILE A 86 -0.43 3.97 12.60
N ASN A 87 -0.37 3.06 13.58
CA ASN A 87 -0.37 3.39 14.99
C ASN A 87 0.92 4.11 15.42
N LYS A 88 2.06 3.78 14.81
CA LYS A 88 3.36 4.41 15.06
C LYS A 88 3.62 5.66 14.21
N SER A 89 2.69 6.04 13.33
CA SER A 89 2.83 7.23 12.49
C SER A 89 2.84 8.51 13.33
N ASN A 90 3.68 9.47 12.95
CA ASN A 90 3.75 10.79 13.58
C ASN A 90 2.80 11.80 12.91
N TYR A 91 2.33 11.50 11.71
CA TYR A 91 1.51 12.42 10.92
C TYR A 91 0.06 11.95 10.75
N ASP A 92 -0.81 12.92 10.46
CA ASP A 92 -2.25 12.71 10.32
C ASP A 92 -2.62 11.95 9.04
N TYR A 93 -1.86 12.14 7.95
CA TYR A 93 -2.05 11.35 6.75
C TYR A 93 -1.12 10.16 6.76
N VAL A 94 -1.66 9.01 6.35
CA VAL A 94 -0.92 7.77 6.16
C VAL A 94 -1.12 7.29 4.73
N MET A 95 -0.06 6.72 4.16
CA MET A 95 -0.06 5.96 2.93
C MET A 95 0.63 4.62 3.17
N TRP A 96 0.25 3.56 2.48
CA TRP A 96 1.03 2.32 2.46
C TRP A 96 1.18 1.75 1.06
N LEU A 97 2.27 1.02 0.85
CA LEU A 97 2.64 0.36 -0.39
C LEU A 97 3.28 -1.00 -0.09
N ASP A 98 3.11 -1.96 -0.99
CA ASP A 98 3.84 -3.23 -0.93
C ASP A 98 5.34 -3.00 -1.18
N ALA A 99 6.20 -3.66 -0.38
CA ALA A 99 7.65 -3.54 -0.49
C ALA A 99 8.26 -4.28 -1.71
N ASP A 100 7.47 -5.11 -2.40
CA ASP A 100 7.90 -5.95 -3.54
C ASP A 100 8.12 -5.18 -4.85
N GLY A 101 7.87 -3.86 -4.87
CA GLY A 101 8.04 -3.02 -6.04
C GLY A 101 7.06 -3.32 -7.18
N SER A 102 5.99 -4.08 -6.92
CA SER A 102 4.92 -4.36 -7.88
C SER A 102 4.17 -3.11 -8.34
N MET A 103 4.45 -1.99 -7.67
CA MET A 103 3.77 -0.73 -7.83
C MET A 103 4.73 0.40 -8.16
N PRO A 104 4.48 1.19 -9.23
CA PRO A 104 5.40 2.25 -9.62
C PRO A 104 5.32 3.41 -8.62
N ALA A 105 6.45 3.76 -8.00
CA ALA A 105 6.56 4.89 -7.08
C ALA A 105 6.12 6.23 -7.70
N THR A 106 6.09 6.33 -9.03
CA THR A 106 5.56 7.50 -9.76
C THR A 106 4.12 7.85 -9.38
N THR A 107 3.31 6.86 -9.00
CA THR A 107 1.91 7.09 -8.59
C THR A 107 1.79 7.83 -7.26
N ILE A 108 2.83 7.83 -6.42
CA ILE A 108 2.84 8.49 -5.11
C ILE A 108 2.58 10.00 -5.25
N LYS A 109 3.25 10.63 -6.21
CA LYS A 109 3.12 12.08 -6.46
C LYS A 109 1.68 12.46 -6.83
N ASP A 110 1.05 11.66 -7.70
CA ASP A 110 -0.34 11.88 -8.12
C ASP A 110 -1.31 11.68 -6.96
N LEU A 111 -1.10 10.65 -6.13
CA LEU A 111 -1.90 10.39 -4.94
C LEU A 111 -1.78 11.49 -3.90
N ILE A 112 -0.57 12.00 -3.64
CA ILE A 112 -0.34 13.15 -2.75
C ILE A 112 -1.06 14.39 -3.30
N SER A 113 -0.95 14.65 -4.60
CA SER A 113 -1.64 15.77 -5.22
C SER A 113 -3.16 15.66 -5.08
N LEU A 114 -3.73 14.49 -5.37
CA LEU A 114 -5.18 14.28 -5.21
C LEU A 114 -5.61 14.41 -3.75
N GLN A 115 -4.83 13.90 -2.81
CA GLN A 115 -5.14 14.00 -1.38
C GLN A 115 -5.11 15.46 -0.91
N SER A 116 -4.16 16.27 -1.40
CA SER A 116 -4.05 17.70 -1.08
C SER A 116 -5.28 18.53 -1.46
N GLU A 117 -6.05 18.03 -2.44
CA GLU A 117 -7.28 18.63 -2.94
C GLU A 117 -8.54 18.01 -2.31
N ASN A 118 -8.43 16.84 -1.67
CA ASN A 118 -9.54 16.06 -1.13
C ASN A 118 -9.27 15.61 0.32
N LEU A 119 -9.03 16.57 1.21
CA LEU A 119 -8.52 16.34 2.57
C LEU A 119 -9.34 15.36 3.43
N ASP A 120 -10.65 15.30 3.24
CA ASP A 120 -11.54 14.46 4.06
C ASP A 120 -11.81 13.08 3.47
N ASN A 121 -11.16 12.73 2.37
CA ASN A 121 -11.39 11.49 1.64
C ASN A 121 -10.25 10.49 1.85
N VAL A 122 -10.57 9.20 1.71
CA VAL A 122 -9.60 8.14 1.46
C VAL A 122 -9.49 7.94 -0.04
N ILE A 123 -8.26 7.94 -0.56
CA ILE A 123 -7.97 7.70 -1.97
C ILE A 123 -7.33 6.33 -2.11
N ILE A 124 -7.83 5.55 -3.06
CA ILE A 124 -7.37 4.20 -3.35
C ILE A 124 -6.86 4.14 -4.78
N GLY A 125 -5.58 3.82 -4.97
CA GLY A 125 -4.99 3.49 -6.25
C GLY A 125 -5.27 2.03 -6.60
N SER A 126 -6.33 1.79 -7.38
CA SER A 126 -6.68 0.44 -7.83
C SER A 126 -6.14 0.13 -9.22
N ARG A 127 -5.63 -1.09 -9.40
CA ARG A 127 -5.20 -1.63 -10.71
C ARG A 127 -6.38 -2.02 -11.60
N PHE A 128 -7.58 -2.14 -11.03
CA PHE A 128 -8.76 -2.71 -11.70
C PHE A 128 -9.80 -1.67 -12.11
N VAL A 129 -9.58 -0.39 -11.77
CA VAL A 129 -10.43 0.71 -12.24
C VAL A 129 -10.00 1.17 -13.63
N LYS A 130 -10.92 1.81 -14.35
CA LYS A 130 -10.64 2.37 -15.68
C LYS A 130 -9.47 3.37 -15.59
N GLY A 131 -8.35 3.06 -16.25
CA GLY A 131 -7.10 3.84 -16.18
C GLY A 131 -6.03 3.26 -15.24
N GLY A 132 -6.33 2.23 -14.46
CA GLY A 132 -5.34 1.43 -13.73
C GLY A 132 -4.63 0.43 -14.64
N GLY A 133 -3.40 0.02 -14.28
CA GLY A 133 -2.65 -0.96 -15.05
C GLY A 133 -1.37 -1.45 -14.38
N TYR A 134 -0.85 -2.57 -14.88
CA TYR A 134 0.44 -3.15 -14.49
C TYR A 134 1.57 -2.57 -15.34
N LYS A 135 2.80 -2.58 -14.81
CA LYS A 135 4.03 -2.20 -15.52
C LYS A 135 4.11 -2.98 -16.84
N GLY A 136 3.91 -2.30 -17.97
CA GLY A 136 4.01 -2.88 -19.31
C GLY A 136 2.73 -2.89 -20.18
N ILE A 137 1.61 -2.31 -19.75
CA ILE A 137 0.36 -2.35 -20.54
C ILE A 137 -0.12 -0.93 -20.87
N GLN A 138 -0.09 -0.57 -22.16
CA GLN A 138 -0.78 0.62 -22.68
C GLN A 138 -2.30 0.43 -22.58
N GLU A 139 -2.95 1.41 -21.95
CA GLU A 139 -4.39 1.72 -22.00
C GLU A 139 -5.39 0.55 -21.87
N ILE A 140 -5.67 0.14 -20.63
CA ILE A 140 -6.75 -0.78 -20.26
C ILE A 140 -8.08 0.00 -20.18
N GLY A 141 -8.46 0.65 -21.28
CA GLY A 141 -9.73 1.37 -21.40
C GLY A 141 -10.88 0.51 -21.92
N LYS A 142 -10.61 -0.70 -22.44
CA LYS A 142 -11.55 -1.46 -23.30
C LYS A 142 -11.47 -2.99 -23.22
N THR A 143 -10.93 -3.60 -22.17
CA THR A 143 -10.70 -5.06 -22.17
C THR A 143 -11.69 -5.79 -21.27
N SER A 144 -12.49 -6.67 -21.89
CA SER A 144 -13.43 -7.60 -21.27
C SER A 144 -12.74 -8.50 -20.21
N PHE A 145 -13.49 -9.00 -19.23
CA PHE A 145 -13.02 -9.95 -18.20
C PHE A 145 -12.20 -11.12 -18.80
N PHE A 146 -12.58 -11.59 -19.99
CA PHE A 146 -11.86 -12.65 -20.72
C PHE A 146 -10.45 -12.24 -21.18
N SER A 147 -10.25 -10.99 -21.58
CA SER A 147 -8.93 -10.48 -21.95
C SER A 147 -8.03 -10.23 -20.74
N ALA A 148 -8.58 -9.88 -19.58
CA ALA A 148 -7.82 -9.84 -18.33
C ALA A 148 -7.32 -11.26 -17.95
N LEU A 149 -8.18 -12.28 -18.07
CA LEU A 149 -7.78 -13.69 -17.88
C LEU A 149 -6.72 -14.17 -18.88
N ALA A 150 -6.86 -13.82 -20.16
CA ALA A 150 -5.90 -14.19 -21.19
C ALA A 150 -4.52 -13.55 -20.94
N ASN A 151 -4.48 -12.33 -20.41
CA ASN A 151 -3.25 -11.60 -20.14
C ASN A 151 -2.56 -12.05 -18.86
N VAL A 152 -3.30 -12.46 -17.81
CA VAL A 152 -2.69 -13.06 -16.59
C VAL A 152 -2.11 -14.44 -16.86
N ARG A 153 -2.60 -15.17 -17.88
CA ARG A 153 -1.91 -16.37 -18.38
C ARG A 153 -0.58 -16.06 -19.07
N GLN A 154 -0.35 -14.82 -19.53
CA GLN A 154 0.90 -14.37 -20.15
C GLN A 154 1.86 -13.69 -19.16
N SER A 155 1.36 -13.04 -18.11
CA SER A 155 2.19 -12.59 -16.99
C SER A 155 2.52 -13.77 -16.07
N LYS A 156 3.62 -13.70 -15.30
CA LYS A 156 4.03 -14.75 -14.36
C LYS A 156 3.09 -14.88 -13.13
N ASP A 157 1.95 -14.20 -13.13
CA ASP A 157 1.03 -14.15 -12.01
C ASP A 157 0.07 -15.35 -12.02
N SER A 158 -0.28 -15.85 -10.84
CA SER A 158 -1.23 -16.95 -10.75
C SER A 158 -2.65 -16.47 -11.06
N VAL A 159 -3.27 -17.06 -12.08
CA VAL A 159 -4.70 -16.88 -12.41
C VAL A 159 -5.59 -17.16 -11.19
N SER A 160 -5.19 -18.09 -10.30
CA SER A 160 -5.91 -18.36 -9.06
C SER A 160 -5.85 -17.19 -8.08
N GLY A 161 -4.74 -16.46 -8.02
CA GLY A 161 -4.58 -15.27 -7.19
C GLY A 161 -5.46 -14.12 -7.66
N MET A 162 -5.60 -13.93 -8.97
CA MET A 162 -6.53 -12.92 -9.51
C MET A 162 -7.99 -13.26 -9.22
N ILE A 163 -8.38 -14.53 -9.39
CA ILE A 163 -9.74 -14.98 -9.08
C ILE A 163 -10.01 -14.84 -7.58
N ALA A 164 -9.06 -15.24 -6.73
CA ALA A 164 -9.15 -15.08 -5.28
C ALA A 164 -9.27 -13.61 -4.87
N SER A 165 -8.45 -12.72 -5.43
CA SER A 165 -8.53 -11.27 -5.20
C SER A 165 -9.88 -10.69 -5.64
N THR A 166 -10.39 -11.10 -6.80
CA THR A 166 -11.71 -10.65 -7.29
C THR A 166 -12.84 -11.14 -6.39
N LEU A 167 -12.76 -12.39 -5.91
CA LEU A 167 -13.76 -12.98 -5.01
C LEU A 167 -13.70 -12.32 -3.64
N PHE A 168 -12.50 -12.09 -3.13
CA PHE A 168 -12.21 -11.44 -1.86
C PHE A 168 -12.70 -9.99 -1.87
N ASN A 169 -12.44 -9.23 -2.93
CA ASN A 169 -12.97 -7.87 -3.08
C ASN A 169 -14.50 -7.84 -3.12
N LYS A 170 -15.15 -8.80 -3.81
CA LYS A 170 -16.62 -8.93 -3.78
C LYS A 170 -17.15 -9.26 -2.37
N LEU A 171 -16.44 -10.11 -1.64
CA LEU A 171 -16.78 -10.49 -0.28
C LEU A 171 -16.61 -9.32 0.70
N LEU A 172 -15.53 -8.54 0.58
CA LEU A 172 -15.27 -7.37 1.40
C LEU A 172 -16.31 -6.26 1.20
N ILE A 173 -16.72 -6.01 -0.05
CA ILE A 173 -17.81 -5.07 -0.38
C ILE A 173 -19.11 -5.49 0.32
N PHE A 174 -19.37 -6.79 0.40
CA PHE A 174 -20.56 -7.32 1.03
C PHE A 174 -20.53 -7.21 2.56
N ILE A 175 -19.36 -7.48 3.18
CA ILE A 175 -19.21 -7.54 4.65
C ILE A 175 -19.10 -6.15 5.28
N LEU A 176 -18.36 -5.22 4.67
CA LEU A 176 -17.95 -4.00 5.37
C LEU A 176 -18.99 -2.87 5.36
N LYS A 177 -20.05 -2.92 4.54
CA LYS A 177 -20.99 -1.80 4.29
C LYS A 177 -20.29 -0.43 4.16
N SER A 178 -19.03 -0.45 3.73
CA SER A 178 -18.15 0.70 3.63
C SER A 178 -18.18 1.20 2.19
N PRO A 179 -18.09 2.52 1.94
CA PRO A 179 -17.94 3.05 0.58
C PRO A 179 -16.60 2.67 -0.07
N ILE A 180 -15.66 2.08 0.68
CA ILE A 180 -14.32 1.70 0.26
C ILE A 180 -14.36 0.32 -0.43
N LYS A 181 -14.19 0.32 -1.76
CA LYS A 181 -14.43 -0.86 -2.64
C LYS A 181 -13.21 -1.75 -2.92
N ASP A 182 -12.03 -1.41 -2.42
CA ASP A 182 -10.81 -2.18 -2.67
C ASP A 182 -9.78 -1.93 -1.55
N LEU A 183 -9.71 -2.82 -0.55
CA LEU A 183 -8.71 -2.75 0.52
C LEU A 183 -7.44 -3.54 0.20
N THR A 184 -7.43 -4.28 -0.91
CA THR A 184 -6.31 -5.15 -1.32
C THR A 184 -5.53 -4.62 -2.50
N SER A 185 -6.02 -3.58 -3.19
CA SER A 185 -5.26 -2.87 -4.21
C SER A 185 -4.36 -1.79 -3.61
N GLY A 186 -3.19 -2.20 -3.12
CA GLY A 186 -1.87 -1.61 -3.38
C GLY A 186 -1.52 -0.14 -3.07
N PHE A 187 -2.40 0.85 -3.18
CA PHE A 187 -2.08 2.20 -2.70
C PHE A 187 -3.29 2.79 -2.01
N ILE A 188 -3.17 3.04 -0.71
CA ILE A 188 -4.18 3.79 0.01
C ILE A 188 -3.50 5.00 0.63
N ILE A 189 -4.11 6.17 0.49
CA ILE A 189 -3.75 7.38 1.24
C ILE A 189 -5.02 7.94 1.90
N GLY A 190 -4.90 8.41 3.13
CA GLY A 190 -6.00 9.05 3.84
C GLY A 190 -5.62 9.46 5.26
N LYS A 191 -6.54 10.08 5.98
CA LYS A 191 -6.35 10.42 7.39
C LYS A 191 -6.29 9.15 8.24
N ARG A 192 -5.29 9.05 9.11
CA ARG A 192 -5.09 7.96 10.08
C ARG A 192 -6.37 7.59 10.83
N GLN A 193 -7.14 8.58 11.27
CA GLN A 193 -8.36 8.37 12.06
C GLN A 193 -9.43 7.51 11.35
N TYR A 194 -9.34 7.35 10.03
CA TYR A 194 -10.25 6.50 9.26
C TYR A 194 -9.86 5.02 9.30
N PHE A 195 -8.66 4.67 9.79
CA PHE A 195 -8.12 3.32 9.81
C PHE A 195 -8.08 2.78 11.26
N LEU A 196 -9.23 2.26 11.70
CA LEU A 196 -9.40 1.68 13.05
C LEU A 196 -8.85 0.26 13.15
N GLU A 197 -8.39 -0.14 14.34
CA GLU A 197 -7.84 -1.48 14.64
C GLU A 197 -8.78 -2.63 14.23
N GLU A 198 -10.08 -2.44 14.47
CA GLU A 198 -11.12 -3.44 14.13
C GLU A 198 -11.14 -3.79 12.64
N SER A 199 -10.70 -2.87 11.78
CA SER A 199 -10.59 -3.08 10.33
C SER A 199 -9.46 -4.03 9.94
N PHE A 200 -8.48 -4.23 10.83
CA PHE A 200 -7.30 -5.07 10.59
C PHE A 200 -7.30 -6.38 11.40
N SER A 201 -7.91 -6.37 12.59
CA SER A 201 -7.93 -7.52 13.52
C SER A 201 -8.97 -8.60 13.17
N LYS A 202 -10.05 -8.28 12.45
CA LYS A 202 -11.14 -9.24 12.12
C LYS A 202 -10.75 -10.36 11.14
N SER A 203 -9.55 -10.32 10.56
CA SER A 203 -9.05 -11.38 9.67
C SER A 203 -8.64 -12.67 10.41
N PHE A 204 -8.62 -12.67 11.75
CA PHE A 204 -8.07 -13.76 12.57
C PHE A 204 -9.08 -14.59 13.39
N THR A 205 -10.38 -14.30 13.35
CA THR A 205 -11.33 -15.12 14.11
C THR A 205 -11.78 -16.35 13.32
N GLU A 206 -11.15 -17.48 13.63
CA GLU A 206 -11.75 -18.83 13.57
C GLU A 206 -13.15 -18.77 14.21
N ASN A 207 -14.20 -18.71 13.40
CA ASN A 207 -15.61 -19.06 13.69
C ASN A 207 -16.56 -18.53 12.60
N ILE A 208 -16.27 -18.84 11.33
CA ILE A 208 -17.27 -18.67 10.26
C ILE A 208 -17.65 -20.07 9.76
N LEU A 209 -18.71 -20.61 10.37
CA LEU A 209 -19.50 -21.70 9.80
C LEU A 209 -20.26 -21.13 8.58
N PHE A 210 -19.93 -21.63 7.40
CA PHE A 210 -20.79 -21.46 6.23
C PHE A 210 -21.90 -22.52 6.32
N ILE A 211 -23.15 -22.07 6.39
CA ILE A 211 -24.33 -22.90 6.10
C ILE A 211 -24.62 -22.81 4.61
#